data_AF-A0A7R6WD87-F1
#
_entry.id   AF-A0A7R6WD87-F1
#
_cell.length_a   1.000
_cell.length_b   1.000
_cell.length_c   1.000
_cell.angle_alpha   90.00
_cell.angle_beta   90.00
_cell.angle_gamma   90.00
#
_symmetry.space_group_name_H-M   'P 1'
#
loop_
_entity.id
_entity.type
_entity.pdbx_description
1 polymer ?
#
loop_
_entity_poly.entity_id
_entity_poly.type
_entity_poly.pdbx_seq_one_letter_code
_entity_poly.pdbx_strand_id
1 'polypeptide(L)'
;MPTLEPKGPCSKYFKYTNFIQCGTTQKQTQLANLPKDPRTITAIADMARNILDPLVDQFGEIKLSYGLCTNELLLQIKKHPSPGIAPQLDQHAGYEVNSRGNPICKRAGFACDFYALNTDSLCVAQWIVKHLPFDRLYFYGKNRPIHVSIAPENNFAITLLEQLPTERRIPKNIKKELFLLRE
;
A
#
# COMPACT_ATOMS: atom_id res chain seq x y z
N MET A 1 -23.25 6.41 -8.01
CA MET A 1 -22.68 5.47 -8.99
C MET A 1 -22.87 4.06 -8.44
N PRO A 2 -23.19 3.05 -9.27
CA PRO A 2 -23.29 1.67 -8.79
C PRO A 2 -21.94 1.21 -8.23
N THR A 3 -21.96 0.55 -7.09
CA THR A 3 -20.78 -0.05 -6.47
C THR A 3 -20.21 -1.10 -7.41
N LEU A 4 -18.95 -0.97 -7.79
CA LEU A 4 -18.27 -1.97 -8.59
C LEU A 4 -17.78 -3.05 -7.63
N GLU A 5 -18.35 -4.25 -7.72
CA GLU A 5 -17.77 -5.45 -7.11
C GLU A 5 -16.86 -6.11 -8.13
N PRO A 6 -15.54 -5.80 -8.15
CA PRO A 6 -14.64 -6.47 -9.07
C PRO A 6 -14.52 -7.94 -8.66
N LYS A 7 -15.12 -8.83 -9.46
CA LYS A 7 -15.04 -10.28 -9.31
C LYS A 7 -13.91 -10.81 -10.20
N GLY A 8 -13.08 -11.71 -9.66
CA GLY A 8 -12.03 -12.39 -10.41
C GLY A 8 -10.60 -11.93 -10.12
N PRO A 9 -9.61 -12.46 -10.86
CA PRO A 9 -8.22 -12.07 -10.75
C PRO A 9 -8.02 -10.62 -11.24
N CYS A 10 -7.11 -9.88 -10.61
CA CYS A 10 -6.61 -8.60 -11.11
C CYS A 10 -5.23 -8.73 -11.80
N SER A 11 -4.59 -9.88 -11.65
CA SER A 11 -3.23 -10.19 -12.13
C SER A 11 -2.98 -11.70 -12.13
N LYS A 12 -1.74 -12.14 -12.38
CA LYS A 12 -1.37 -13.57 -12.41
C LYS A 12 -1.58 -14.24 -11.06
N TYR A 13 -1.21 -13.57 -9.96
CA TYR A 13 -1.23 -14.17 -8.62
C TYR A 13 -2.29 -13.60 -7.68
N PHE A 14 -2.91 -12.44 -8.01
CA PHE A 14 -3.82 -11.76 -7.11
C PHE A 14 -5.23 -11.58 -7.67
N LYS A 15 -6.20 -11.58 -6.75
CA LYS A 15 -7.59 -11.17 -6.93
C LYS A 15 -7.81 -9.81 -6.29
N TYR A 16 -8.80 -9.07 -6.77
CA TYR A 16 -9.20 -7.80 -6.14
C TYR A 16 -9.56 -7.95 -4.66
N THR A 17 -10.16 -9.09 -4.29
CA THR A 17 -10.52 -9.38 -2.89
C THR A 17 -9.30 -9.44 -1.96
N ASN A 18 -8.10 -9.78 -2.47
CA ASN A 18 -6.89 -9.76 -1.65
C ASN A 18 -6.56 -8.35 -1.14
N PHE A 19 -6.83 -7.32 -1.94
CA PHE A 19 -6.61 -5.91 -1.58
C PHE A 19 -7.77 -5.33 -0.78
N ILE A 20 -8.99 -5.75 -1.09
CA ILE A 20 -10.23 -5.22 -0.49
C ILE A 20 -10.44 -5.76 0.93
N GLN A 21 -10.09 -7.02 1.17
CA GLN A 21 -10.42 -7.77 2.39
C GLN A 21 -9.22 -8.01 3.31
N CYS A 22 -8.11 -7.30 3.09
CA CYS A 22 -6.96 -7.33 4.00
C CYS A 22 -6.98 -6.15 4.98
N GLY A 23 -6.09 -6.15 5.97
CA GLY A 23 -6.06 -5.12 7.02
C GLY A 23 -6.83 -5.49 8.29
N THR A 24 -6.31 -5.04 9.44
CA THR A 24 -6.89 -5.31 10.76
C THR A 24 -8.31 -4.80 10.89
N THR A 25 -8.57 -3.54 10.53
CA THR A 25 -9.89 -2.92 10.65
C THR A 25 -10.91 -3.59 9.73
N GLN A 26 -10.52 -3.96 8.51
CA GLN A 26 -11.41 -4.70 7.61
C GLN A 26 -11.78 -6.04 8.22
N LYS A 27 -10.80 -6.80 8.74
CA LYS A 27 -11.06 -8.11 9.35
C LYS A 27 -11.96 -8.04 10.58
N GLN A 28 -11.85 -6.97 11.37
CA GLN A 28 -12.66 -6.77 12.57
C GLN A 28 -14.09 -6.34 12.25
N THR A 29 -14.25 -5.45 11.27
CA THR A 29 -15.56 -4.83 10.97
C THR A 29 -16.34 -5.59 9.91
N GLN A 30 -15.66 -6.35 9.05
CA GLN A 30 -16.21 -7.04 7.88
C GLN A 30 -17.06 -6.11 6.98
N LEU A 31 -16.81 -4.79 7.03
CA LEU A 31 -17.56 -3.84 6.24
C LEU A 31 -17.24 -3.98 4.75
N ALA A 32 -18.22 -3.65 3.92
CA ALA A 32 -18.08 -3.63 2.47
C ALA A 32 -17.13 -2.50 2.03
N ASN A 33 -15.83 -2.80 1.95
CA ASN A 33 -14.76 -1.88 1.55
C ASN A 33 -14.57 -1.88 0.02
N LEU A 34 -15.66 -1.69 -0.72
CA LEU A 34 -15.64 -1.82 -2.18
C LEU A 34 -15.18 -0.51 -2.84
N PRO A 35 -14.34 -0.57 -3.89
CA PRO A 35 -13.95 0.61 -4.64
C PRO A 35 -15.17 1.21 -5.34
N LYS A 36 -15.31 2.54 -5.28
CA LYS A 36 -16.40 3.26 -5.94
C LYS A 36 -15.93 3.95 -7.20
N ASP A 37 -14.63 4.25 -7.30
CA ASP A 37 -14.04 4.82 -8.50
C ASP A 37 -13.39 3.73 -9.38
N PRO A 38 -13.74 3.62 -10.67
CA PRO A 38 -13.14 2.63 -11.57
C PRO A 38 -11.63 2.80 -11.75
N ARG A 39 -11.09 4.00 -11.52
CA ARG A 39 -9.63 4.23 -11.55
C ARG A 39 -8.94 3.53 -10.39
N THR A 40 -9.59 3.39 -9.23
CA THR A 40 -9.08 2.59 -8.11
C THR A 40 -8.94 1.12 -8.50
N ILE A 41 -9.92 0.56 -9.23
CA ILE A 41 -9.85 -0.82 -9.71
C ILE A 41 -8.69 -1.00 -10.68
N THR A 42 -8.54 -0.08 -11.63
CA THR A 42 -7.42 -0.08 -12.58
C THR A 42 -6.08 -0.03 -11.85
N ALA A 43 -5.95 0.86 -10.88
CA ALA A 43 -4.71 1.01 -10.10
C ALA A 43 -4.40 -0.19 -9.20
N ILE A 44 -5.41 -0.90 -8.67
CA ILE A 44 -5.20 -2.18 -7.98
C ILE A 44 -4.62 -3.21 -8.95
N ALA A 45 -5.15 -3.31 -10.16
CA ALA A 45 -4.64 -4.24 -11.17
C ALA A 45 -3.23 -3.88 -11.62
N ASP A 46 -2.91 -2.59 -11.78
CA ASP A 46 -1.57 -2.12 -12.11
C ASP A 46 -0.57 -2.38 -10.98
N MET A 47 -0.96 -2.15 -9.71
CA MET A 47 -0.13 -2.49 -8.54
C MET A 47 0.19 -3.98 -8.54
N ALA A 48 -0.82 -4.82 -8.78
CA ALA A 48 -0.65 -6.26 -8.81
C ALA A 48 0.27 -6.70 -9.96
N ARG A 49 0.03 -6.24 -11.19
CA ARG A 49 0.82 -6.63 -12.38
C ARG A 49 2.25 -6.09 -12.38
N ASN A 50 2.43 -4.84 -11.98
CA ASN A 50 3.70 -4.13 -12.16
C ASN A 50 4.61 -4.23 -10.94
N ILE A 51 4.05 -4.48 -9.76
CA ILE A 51 4.81 -4.59 -8.51
C ILE A 51 4.72 -6.00 -7.93
N LEU A 52 3.53 -6.48 -7.60
CA LEU A 52 3.41 -7.70 -6.79
C LEU A 52 3.69 -8.98 -7.57
N ASP A 53 3.28 -9.08 -8.84
CA ASP A 53 3.55 -10.26 -9.67
C ASP A 53 5.07 -10.50 -9.85
N PRO A 54 5.89 -9.48 -10.21
CA PRO A 54 7.34 -9.61 -10.23
C PRO A 54 7.95 -10.00 -8.88
N LEU A 55 7.37 -9.51 -7.77
CA LEU A 55 7.83 -9.90 -6.43
C LEU A 55 7.48 -11.34 -6.11
N VAL A 56 6.33 -11.85 -6.56
CA VAL A 56 5.99 -13.26 -6.41
C VAL A 56 6.91 -14.13 -7.24
N ASP A 57 7.18 -13.74 -8.49
CA ASP A 57 8.11 -14.46 -9.37
C ASP A 57 9.54 -14.50 -8.78
N GLN A 58 9.96 -13.45 -8.07
CA GLN A 58 11.32 -13.35 -7.49
C GLN A 58 11.45 -13.95 -6.08
N PHE A 59 10.48 -13.74 -5.19
CA PHE A 59 10.60 -14.03 -3.76
C PHE A 59 9.60 -15.09 -3.26
N GLY A 60 8.70 -15.56 -4.12
CA GLY A 60 7.63 -16.48 -3.75
C GLY A 60 6.45 -15.77 -3.08
N GLU A 61 5.83 -16.43 -2.10
CA GLU A 61 4.54 -15.95 -1.57
C GLU A 61 4.62 -14.55 -0.93
N ILE A 62 3.77 -13.65 -1.42
CA ILE A 62 3.56 -12.31 -0.88
C ILE A 62 2.22 -12.24 -0.15
N LYS A 63 2.26 -11.79 1.11
CA LYS A 63 1.10 -11.65 1.98
C LYS A 63 0.76 -10.18 2.21
N LEU A 64 -0.37 -9.74 1.65
CA LEU A 64 -0.91 -8.40 1.90
C LEU A 64 -1.33 -8.25 3.37
N SER A 65 -0.83 -7.20 4.02
CA SER A 65 -1.23 -6.80 5.37
C SER A 65 -2.19 -5.62 5.39
N TYR A 66 -2.18 -4.77 4.37
CA TYR A 66 -3.11 -3.65 4.23
C TYR A 66 -3.25 -3.24 2.75
N GLY A 67 -4.43 -2.81 2.35
CA GLY A 67 -4.82 -2.63 0.95
C GLY A 67 -5.78 -1.47 0.78
N LEU A 68 -6.91 -1.66 0.12
CA LEU A 68 -7.85 -0.57 -0.15
C LEU A 68 -8.38 0.05 1.16
N CYS A 69 -8.47 1.37 1.21
CA CYS A 69 -9.11 2.10 2.30
C CYS A 69 -10.12 3.11 1.74
N THR A 70 -11.37 2.70 1.59
CA THR A 70 -12.45 3.61 1.19
C THR A 70 -12.76 4.61 2.30
N ASN A 71 -13.56 5.63 1.99
CA ASN A 71 -14.03 6.58 3.01
C ASN A 71 -14.74 5.87 4.18
N GLU A 72 -15.50 4.81 3.93
CA GLU A 72 -16.16 4.01 4.97
C GLU A 72 -15.19 3.31 5.90
N LEU A 73 -14.15 2.66 5.35
CA LEU A 73 -13.11 2.01 6.15
C LEU A 73 -12.30 3.06 6.93
N LEU A 74 -11.95 4.17 6.27
CA LEU A 74 -11.26 5.31 6.87
C LEU A 74 -12.01 5.86 8.10
N LEU A 75 -13.34 5.96 8.02
CA LEU A 75 -14.16 6.42 9.15
C LEU A 75 -14.12 5.43 10.32
N GLN A 76 -14.00 4.12 10.09
CA GLN A 76 -13.79 3.17 11.19
C GLN A 76 -12.40 3.31 11.81
N ILE A 77 -11.36 3.47 10.99
CA ILE A 77 -9.99 3.64 11.49
C ILE A 77 -9.91 4.88 12.40
N LYS A 78 -10.55 5.99 12.00
CA LYS A 78 -10.59 7.24 12.78
C LYS A 78 -11.29 7.15 14.14
N LYS A 79 -12.02 6.07 14.43
CA LYS A 79 -12.61 5.85 15.76
C LYS A 79 -11.57 5.46 16.81
N HIS A 80 -10.40 4.97 16.39
CA HIS A 80 -9.30 4.67 17.30
C HIS A 80 -8.67 5.97 17.83
N PRO A 81 -8.32 6.06 19.14
CA PRO A 81 -7.70 7.25 19.72
C PRO A 81 -6.39 7.67 19.05
N SER A 82 -5.61 6.68 18.59
CA SER A 82 -4.34 6.88 17.89
C SER A 82 -4.36 6.10 16.57
N PRO A 83 -5.06 6.61 15.55
CA PRO A 83 -5.37 5.85 14.34
C PRO A 83 -4.15 5.65 13.44
N GLY A 84 -3.07 6.43 13.65
CA GLY A 84 -1.79 6.22 12.96
C GLY A 84 -1.81 6.45 11.45
N ILE A 85 -2.80 7.20 10.94
CA ILE A 85 -3.00 7.45 9.50
C ILE A 85 -2.88 8.93 9.15
N ALA A 86 -2.48 9.21 7.91
CA ALA A 86 -2.44 10.55 7.32
C ALA A 86 -3.23 10.57 6.00
N PRO A 87 -4.57 10.66 6.03
CA PRO A 87 -5.43 10.35 4.88
C PRO A 87 -5.09 11.12 3.59
N GLN A 88 -4.67 12.38 3.72
CA GLN A 88 -4.32 13.23 2.57
C GLN A 88 -3.06 12.77 1.82
N LEU A 89 -2.25 11.92 2.45
CA LEU A 89 -1.00 11.38 1.93
C LEU A 89 -1.08 9.86 1.69
N ASP A 90 -2.22 9.26 2.03
CA ASP A 90 -2.41 7.81 2.10
C ASP A 90 -2.98 7.27 0.78
N GLN A 91 -2.11 6.71 -0.06
CA GLN A 91 -2.46 6.16 -1.36
C GLN A 91 -3.24 4.83 -1.28
N HIS A 92 -3.46 4.27 -0.08
CA HIS A 92 -4.42 3.17 0.12
C HIS A 92 -5.85 3.57 -0.27
N ALA A 93 -6.16 4.86 -0.24
CA ALA A 93 -7.44 5.40 -0.70
C ALA A 93 -7.61 5.37 -2.23
N GLY A 94 -6.57 5.05 -3.00
CA GLY A 94 -6.66 5.02 -4.45
C GLY A 94 -7.12 6.36 -5.05
N TYR A 95 -8.18 6.31 -5.85
CA TYR A 95 -8.88 7.47 -6.42
C TYR A 95 -10.18 7.80 -5.68
N GLU A 96 -10.41 7.20 -4.50
CA GLU A 96 -11.65 7.37 -3.77
C GLU A 96 -11.80 8.80 -3.22
N VAL A 97 -13.05 9.21 -3.06
CA VAL A 97 -13.45 10.53 -2.58
C VAL A 97 -14.13 10.45 -1.21
N ASN A 98 -14.05 11.53 -0.44
CA ASN A 98 -14.79 11.66 0.80
C ASN A 98 -16.28 11.98 0.55
N SER A 99 -17.07 12.11 1.61
CA SER A 99 -18.51 12.43 1.51
C SER A 99 -18.84 13.77 0.84
N ARG A 100 -17.86 14.66 0.67
CA ARG A 100 -18.00 15.94 -0.06
C ARG A 100 -17.54 15.85 -1.52
N GLY A 101 -17.18 14.65 -2.01
CA GLY A 101 -16.69 14.45 -3.37
C GLY A 101 -15.24 14.89 -3.60
N ASN A 102 -14.50 15.27 -2.54
CA ASN A 102 -13.09 15.64 -2.66
C ASN A 102 -12.21 14.38 -2.60
N PRO A 103 -11.11 14.31 -3.37
CA PRO A 103 -10.15 13.21 -3.25
C PRO A 103 -9.68 13.02 -1.81
N ILE A 104 -9.69 11.78 -1.32
CA ILE A 104 -9.16 11.45 0.02
C ILE A 104 -7.66 11.70 0.05
N CYS A 105 -6.95 11.21 -0.97
CA CYS A 105 -5.52 11.40 -1.17
C CYS A 105 -5.28 12.09 -2.51
N LYS A 106 -4.52 13.20 -2.49
CA LYS A 106 -4.25 13.98 -3.71
C LYS A 106 -3.16 13.37 -4.61
N ARG A 107 -2.39 12.42 -4.08
CA ARG A 107 -1.27 11.77 -4.80
C ARG A 107 -1.75 10.82 -5.90
N ALA A 108 -3.03 10.44 -5.90
CA ALA A 108 -3.60 9.46 -6.81
C ALA A 108 -2.84 8.11 -6.78
N GLY A 109 -3.14 7.24 -7.75
CA GLY A 109 -2.52 5.93 -7.84
C GLY A 109 -3.09 4.93 -6.84
N PHE A 110 -2.26 4.04 -6.29
CA PHE A 110 -2.67 3.06 -5.28
C PHE A 110 -1.48 2.56 -4.46
N ALA A 111 -1.71 2.19 -3.20
CA ALA A 111 -0.70 1.60 -2.33
C ALA A 111 -1.16 0.28 -1.70
N CYS A 112 -0.20 -0.55 -1.32
CA CYS A 112 -0.41 -1.71 -0.48
C CYS A 112 0.75 -1.94 0.49
N ASP A 113 0.44 -2.58 1.61
CA ASP A 113 1.43 -3.06 2.57
C ASP A 113 1.49 -4.58 2.52
N PHE A 114 2.69 -5.15 2.54
CA PHE A 114 2.85 -6.60 2.44
C PHE A 114 4.13 -7.13 3.10
N TYR A 115 4.20 -8.45 3.23
CA TYR A 115 5.41 -9.21 3.56
C TYR A 115 5.72 -10.20 2.43
N ALA A 116 7.00 -10.46 2.18
CA ALA A 116 7.42 -11.71 1.56
C ALA A 116 7.63 -12.74 2.66
N LEU A 117 7.01 -13.92 2.57
CA LEU A 117 7.00 -14.86 3.69
C LEU A 117 8.38 -15.47 4.01
N ASN A 118 9.26 -15.55 3.01
CA ASN A 118 10.55 -16.23 3.11
C ASN A 118 11.75 -15.28 2.95
N THR A 119 11.53 -13.97 2.96
CA THR A 119 12.60 -12.98 2.74
C THR A 119 12.31 -11.74 3.58
N ASP A 120 13.35 -11.21 4.24
CA ASP A 120 13.19 -10.01 5.05
C ASP A 120 12.86 -8.78 4.19
N SER A 121 12.22 -7.80 4.82
CA SER A 121 11.70 -6.64 4.13
C SER A 121 12.78 -5.71 3.56
N LEU A 122 14.02 -5.74 4.06
CA LEU A 122 15.08 -4.89 3.51
C LEU A 122 15.53 -5.43 2.16
N CYS A 123 15.78 -6.74 2.06
CA CYS A 123 16.16 -7.39 0.80
C CYS A 123 15.12 -7.14 -0.30
N VAL A 124 13.84 -7.35 0.03
CA VAL A 124 12.73 -7.12 -0.91
C VAL A 124 12.63 -5.63 -1.28
N ALA A 125 12.71 -4.71 -0.31
CA ALA A 125 12.64 -3.27 -0.59
C ALA A 125 13.80 -2.79 -1.47
N GLN A 126 15.02 -3.25 -1.23
CA GLN A 126 16.18 -2.92 -2.07
C GLN A 126 16.01 -3.44 -3.50
N TRP A 127 15.44 -4.65 -3.66
CA TRP A 127 15.13 -5.19 -4.98
C TRP A 127 14.07 -4.37 -5.72
N ILE A 128 13.00 -3.94 -5.04
CA ILE A 128 12.00 -3.02 -5.62
C ILE A 128 12.68 -1.74 -6.10
N VAL A 129 13.50 -1.12 -5.24
CA VAL A 129 14.23 0.13 -5.55
C VAL A 129 15.17 0.00 -6.76
N LYS A 130 15.70 -1.21 -6.98
CA LYS A 130 16.61 -1.48 -8.08
C LYS A 130 15.89 -1.78 -9.40
N HIS A 131 14.74 -2.47 -9.37
CA HIS A 131 14.18 -3.10 -10.57
C HIS A 131 12.78 -2.64 -10.97
N LEU A 132 12.00 -2.03 -10.09
CA LEU A 132 10.58 -1.76 -10.35
C LEU A 132 10.25 -0.26 -10.41
N PRO A 133 9.25 0.14 -11.23
CA PRO A 133 8.72 1.50 -11.23
C PRO A 133 7.74 1.68 -10.07
N PHE A 134 8.07 2.53 -9.10
CA PHE A 134 7.20 2.84 -7.96
C PHE A 134 7.14 4.35 -7.71
N ASP A 135 6.06 4.81 -7.06
CA ASP A 135 5.92 6.19 -6.63
C ASP A 135 6.60 6.42 -5.27
N ARG A 136 6.22 5.64 -4.26
CA ARG A 136 6.79 5.74 -2.91
C ARG A 136 7.02 4.38 -2.29
N LEU A 137 8.11 4.27 -1.54
CA LEU A 137 8.41 3.14 -0.69
C LEU A 137 8.65 3.64 0.73
N TYR A 138 7.85 3.13 1.69
CA TYR A 138 8.11 3.36 3.11
C TYR A 138 8.63 2.08 3.75
N PHE A 139 9.83 2.17 4.32
CA PHE A 139 10.51 1.07 4.99
C PHE A 139 10.42 1.23 6.51
N TYR A 140 9.82 0.25 7.17
CA TYR A 140 9.57 0.27 8.62
C TYR A 140 10.55 -0.59 9.43
N GLY A 141 11.47 -1.30 8.77
CA GLY A 141 12.39 -2.27 9.37
C GLY A 141 12.23 -3.67 8.77
N LYS A 142 13.27 -4.51 8.93
CA LYS A 142 13.38 -5.84 8.30
C LYS A 142 12.22 -6.80 8.58
N ASN A 143 11.62 -6.71 9.78
CA ASN A 143 10.56 -7.59 10.24
C ASN A 143 9.17 -6.92 10.21
N ARG A 144 9.04 -5.82 9.46
CA ARG A 144 7.82 -5.01 9.34
C ARG A 144 7.36 -5.04 7.88
N PRO A 145 6.09 -4.77 7.57
CA PRO A 145 5.65 -4.86 6.18
C PRO A 145 6.34 -3.77 5.35
N ILE A 146 6.37 -3.96 4.04
CA ILE A 146 6.81 -2.93 3.11
C ILE A 146 5.56 -2.20 2.62
N HIS A 147 5.56 -0.88 2.69
CA HIS A 147 4.59 -0.08 1.97
C HIS A 147 5.17 0.30 0.62
N VAL A 148 4.42 0.06 -0.44
CA VAL A 148 4.75 0.54 -1.78
C VAL A 148 3.52 1.16 -2.44
N SER A 149 3.72 2.25 -3.17
CA SER A 149 2.69 2.87 -3.99
C SER A 149 3.13 3.01 -5.44
N ILE A 150 2.15 3.06 -6.33
CA ILE A 150 2.30 3.51 -7.71
C ILE A 150 1.47 4.78 -7.90
N ALA A 151 1.90 5.67 -8.79
CA ALA A 151 1.18 6.88 -9.17
C ALA A 151 1.67 7.36 -10.54
N PRO A 152 0.90 8.20 -11.24
CA PRO A 152 1.32 8.75 -12.54
C PRO A 152 2.69 9.46 -12.49
N GLU A 153 3.04 10.05 -11.35
CA GLU A 153 4.31 10.76 -11.18
C GLU A 153 5.53 9.84 -11.03
N ASN A 154 5.36 8.60 -10.56
CA ASN A 154 6.45 7.67 -10.25
C ASN A 154 7.65 8.36 -9.56
N ASN A 155 7.43 8.96 -8.39
CA ASN A 155 8.43 9.79 -7.73
C ASN A 155 9.69 9.04 -7.25
N PHE A 156 9.69 7.69 -7.23
CA PHE A 156 10.77 6.87 -6.66
C PHE A 156 11.21 7.29 -5.25
N ALA A 157 10.28 7.84 -4.46
CA ALA A 157 10.62 8.40 -3.15
C ALA A 157 10.79 7.28 -2.12
N ILE A 158 11.92 7.26 -1.43
CA ILE A 158 12.22 6.26 -0.40
C ILE A 158 12.24 6.96 0.95
N THR A 159 11.42 6.47 1.88
CA THR A 159 11.31 7.04 3.22
C THR A 159 11.48 5.95 4.28
N LEU A 160 12.36 6.22 5.25
CA LEU A 160 12.58 5.40 6.43
C LEU A 160 11.62 5.83 7.54
N LEU A 161 10.90 4.89 8.12
CA LEU A 161 10.05 5.07 9.32
C LEU A 161 10.34 3.98 10.35
N GLU A 162 11.62 3.74 10.59
CA GLU A 162 12.06 2.82 11.63
C GLU A 162 11.74 3.38 13.01
N GLN A 163 11.46 2.49 13.95
CA GLN A 163 11.17 2.88 15.33
C GLN A 163 12.47 3.33 16.01
N LEU A 164 12.47 4.58 16.48
CA LEU A 164 13.57 5.07 17.32
C LEU A 164 13.46 4.46 18.72
N PRO A 165 14.56 4.46 19.51
CA PRO A 165 14.52 4.05 20.92
C PRO A 165 13.48 4.79 21.76
N THR A 166 13.06 5.98 21.31
CA THR A 166 12.04 6.83 21.95
C THR A 166 10.59 6.49 21.54
N GLU A 167 10.37 5.33 20.89
CA GLU A 167 9.10 4.85 20.33
C GLU A 167 8.47 5.72 19.23
N ARG A 168 8.98 6.94 19.02
CA ARG A 168 8.56 7.83 17.92
C ARG A 168 9.12 7.34 16.60
N ARG A 169 8.31 7.45 15.54
CA ARG A 169 8.73 7.25 14.15
C ARG A 169 8.85 8.59 13.46
N ILE A 170 10.05 8.95 13.05
CA ILE A 170 10.30 10.18 12.30
C ILE A 170 10.59 9.80 10.84
N PRO A 171 9.73 10.18 9.88
CA PRO A 171 9.97 9.93 8.46
C PRO A 171 11.27 10.59 8.01
N LYS A 172 12.20 9.81 7.45
CA LYS A 172 13.45 10.32 6.86
C LYS A 172 13.56 9.88 5.41
N ASN A 173 13.54 10.83 4.48
CA ASN A 173 13.82 10.55 3.07
C ASN A 173 15.30 10.15 2.90
N ILE A 174 15.54 9.18 2.03
CA ILE A 174 16.88 8.68 1.73
C ILE A 174 17.07 8.55 0.21
N LYS A 175 18.29 8.84 -0.26
CA LYS A 175 18.66 8.64 -1.66
C LYS A 175 18.78 7.15 -1.97
N LYS A 176 18.49 6.78 -3.23
CA LYS A 176 18.57 5.41 -3.72
C LYS A 176 19.91 4.75 -3.39
N GLU A 177 21.01 5.43 -3.64
CA GLU A 177 22.37 4.89 -3.45
C GLU A 177 22.61 4.55 -1.98
N LEU A 178 22.22 5.45 -1.07
CA LEU A 178 22.37 5.24 0.38
C LEU A 178 21.44 4.15 0.91
N PHE A 179 20.23 4.02 0.35
CA PHE A 179 19.30 2.96 0.73
C PHE A 179 19.81 1.56 0.34
N LEU A 180 20.45 1.45 -0.82
CA LEU A 180 21.03 0.19 -1.31
C LEU A 180 22.28 -0.25 -0.55
N LEU A 181 22.91 0.63 0.23
CA LEU A 181 24.05 0.31 1.09
C LEU A 181 23.64 -0.12 2.51
N ARG A 182 22.34 -0.14 2.81
CA ARG A 182 21.86 -0.53 4.14
C ARG A 182 21.98 -2.03 4.35
N GLU A 183 22.32 -2.39 5.58
CA GLU A 183 22.42 -3.78 6.05
C GLU A 183 21.32 -4.18 7.00
#